data_AF-A0A7C3RF81-F1
#
_entry.id   AF-A0A7C3RF81-F1
#
_cell.length_a   1.000
_cell.length_b   1.000
_cell.length_c   1.000
_cell.angle_alpha   90.00
_cell.angle_beta   90.00
_cell.angle_gamma   90.00
#
_symmetry.space_group_name_H-M   'P 1'
#
loop_
_entity.id
_entity.type
_entity.pdbx_description
1 polymer ?
#
loop_
_entity_poly.entity_id
_entity_poly.type
_entity_poly.pdbx_seq_one_letter_code
_entity_poly.pdbx_strand_id
1 'polypeptide(L)'
;MPKRVAPAASPHWTKLAEALDFIGVQLQVGQKLQVRIEDIAFGGDGVGRINDFVVFVPFVIAGELVEAELIEVKKNFARAKPVRVLEASPDRVEPVCRYFGKCGGCQYQHIQYETQLQIKHKQVVELLKRLGGFADLVVEPVVPCPRPYGYRNRLMVRSQWNKPEKKLNIGFVRWDCGLVEDIEECKIAEPAINEQLKHVRANPPPRGGLKVVLRVAPDGWDVPPDSFFQNNFHLLPVLVDVVRQKLESARTRFLVDVYSGVGFFAIELAGAVERFVGIEIDQRAVKAARKNAAQRNIANGSFVCGAAETLLNSYLAEFTPEATTVIIDPPRKGCLPDTIKTLRQARPAQVIYVSCNPATMARDLKALCTDGLFDLVQVTPLDMFPQTQHVECVADIQLRAGRGRGSAESARAK
;
A
#
# COMPACT_ATOMS: atom_id res chain seq x y z
N MET A 1 37.84 26.97 -59.26
CA MET A 1 38.27 26.81 -57.85
C MET A 1 37.02 26.66 -56.98
N PRO A 2 37.05 25.84 -55.90
CA PRO A 2 36.41 24.52 -55.92
C PRO A 2 35.06 24.42 -55.18
N LYS A 3 34.36 23.33 -55.53
CA LYS A 3 33.16 22.75 -54.91
C LYS A 3 33.32 22.63 -53.38
N ARG A 4 32.36 23.12 -52.60
CA ARG A 4 32.22 22.72 -51.20
C ARG A 4 31.48 21.40 -51.12
N VAL A 5 32.24 20.38 -50.73
CA VAL A 5 31.82 19.01 -50.42
C VAL A 5 30.99 19.02 -49.13
N ALA A 6 29.88 18.29 -49.13
CA ALA A 6 29.07 18.05 -47.93
C ALA A 6 29.87 17.21 -46.92
N PRO A 7 29.87 17.54 -45.61
CA PRO A 7 30.50 16.69 -44.61
C PRO A 7 29.68 15.41 -44.43
N ALA A 8 30.39 14.28 -44.50
CA ALA A 8 29.88 12.94 -44.30
C ALA A 8 29.21 12.78 -42.92
N ALA A 9 28.03 12.14 -42.91
CA ALA A 9 27.35 11.74 -41.69
C ALA A 9 28.22 10.77 -40.88
N SER A 10 28.37 11.04 -39.58
CA SER A 10 29.14 10.19 -38.68
C SER A 10 28.39 8.89 -38.34
N PRO A 11 29.08 7.74 -38.25
CA PRO A 11 28.46 6.42 -38.11
C PRO A 11 28.19 6.09 -36.63
N HIS A 12 27.27 6.82 -35.99
CA HIS A 12 26.90 6.55 -34.59
C HIS A 12 25.40 6.30 -34.35
N TRP A 13 24.57 6.38 -35.40
CA TRP A 13 23.12 6.16 -35.32
C TRP A 13 22.68 4.77 -35.79
N THR A 14 23.57 3.97 -36.38
CA THR A 14 23.24 2.66 -36.96
C THR A 14 23.20 1.51 -35.95
N LYS A 15 23.60 1.72 -34.68
CA LYS A 15 23.66 0.65 -33.66
C LYS A 15 22.50 0.64 -32.64
N LEU A 16 21.49 1.49 -32.83
CA LEU A 16 20.25 1.45 -32.03
C LEU A 16 19.06 0.85 -32.79
N ALA A 17 19.22 0.58 -34.09
CA ALA A 17 18.20 -0.07 -34.93
C ALA A 17 18.31 -1.61 -34.93
N GLU A 18 19.44 -2.19 -34.51
CA GLU A 18 19.72 -3.63 -34.59
C GLU A 18 19.41 -4.41 -33.28
N ALA A 19 18.47 -3.94 -32.48
CA ALA A 19 18.02 -4.66 -31.27
C ALA A 19 16.49 -4.90 -31.22
N LEU A 20 15.82 -4.86 -32.39
CA LEU A 20 14.38 -5.06 -32.53
C LEU A 20 14.01 -6.23 -33.48
N ASP A 21 14.94 -7.18 -33.67
CA ASP A 21 14.74 -8.35 -34.54
C ASP A 21 14.60 -9.65 -33.74
N PHE A 22 13.84 -9.61 -32.65
CA PHE A 22 13.30 -10.82 -32.04
C PHE A 22 11.78 -10.67 -31.96
N ILE A 23 11.09 -11.42 -32.84
CA ILE A 23 9.64 -11.62 -32.95
C ILE A 23 8.89 -10.50 -33.70
N GLY A 24 9.08 -10.41 -35.02
CA GLY A 24 8.05 -10.18 -36.06
C GLY A 24 7.00 -9.05 -35.96
N VAL A 25 6.98 -8.21 -34.93
CA VAL A 25 6.02 -7.14 -34.74
C VAL A 25 6.77 -5.89 -34.27
N GLN A 26 6.95 -4.94 -35.18
CA GLN A 26 7.42 -3.61 -34.82
C GLN A 26 6.26 -2.86 -34.14
N LEU A 27 6.16 -2.99 -32.82
CA LEU A 27 5.22 -2.22 -32.01
C LEU A 27 5.69 -0.76 -31.92
N GLN A 28 4.80 0.17 -32.25
CA GLN A 28 5.10 1.60 -32.23
C GLN A 28 4.15 2.37 -31.30
N VAL A 29 4.67 3.41 -30.64
CA VAL A 29 3.83 4.33 -29.85
C VAL A 29 2.80 4.99 -30.76
N GLY A 30 1.55 5.08 -30.29
CA GLY A 30 0.39 5.56 -31.04
C GLY A 30 -0.36 4.48 -31.83
N GLN A 31 0.21 3.28 -31.96
CA GLN A 31 -0.47 2.16 -32.61
C GLN A 31 -1.66 1.68 -31.75
N LYS A 32 -2.80 1.44 -32.41
CA LYS A 32 -4.00 0.85 -31.80
C LYS A 32 -4.06 -0.64 -32.11
N LEU A 33 -4.29 -1.44 -31.08
CA LEU A 33 -4.28 -2.89 -31.15
C LEU A 33 -5.44 -3.45 -30.33
N GLN A 34 -5.92 -4.64 -30.71
CA GLN A 34 -6.83 -5.41 -29.86
C GLN A 34 -6.01 -6.27 -28.90
N VAL A 35 -6.36 -6.22 -27.62
CA VAL A 35 -5.68 -6.94 -26.55
C VAL A 35 -6.72 -7.71 -25.75
N ARG A 36 -6.55 -9.04 -25.67
CA ARG A 36 -7.29 -9.87 -24.72
C ARG A 36 -6.61 -9.74 -23.36
N ILE A 37 -7.36 -9.33 -22.34
CA ILE A 37 -6.84 -9.21 -20.98
C ILE A 37 -6.90 -10.58 -20.33
N GLU A 38 -5.74 -11.10 -19.95
CA GLU A 38 -5.56 -12.41 -19.34
C GLU A 38 -5.68 -12.33 -17.82
N ASP A 39 -5.16 -11.26 -17.21
CA ASP A 39 -5.09 -11.11 -15.76
C ASP A 39 -4.95 -9.64 -15.32
N ILE A 40 -4.99 -9.38 -14.02
CA ILE A 40 -4.70 -8.07 -13.41
C ILE A 40 -3.41 -8.15 -12.59
N ALA A 41 -2.38 -7.42 -13.03
CA ALA A 41 -1.11 -7.34 -12.31
C ALA A 41 -1.24 -6.57 -10.99
N PHE A 42 -0.33 -6.86 -10.05
CA PHE A 42 -0.09 -5.98 -8.91
C PHE A 42 0.29 -4.58 -9.41
N GLY A 43 -0.52 -3.57 -9.09
CA GLY A 43 -0.53 -2.29 -9.81
C GLY A 43 -1.91 -1.89 -10.32
N GLY A 44 -2.81 -2.88 -10.46
CA GLY A 44 -4.17 -2.68 -10.97
C GLY A 44 -4.28 -2.58 -12.49
N ASP A 45 -3.15 -2.68 -13.21
CA ASP A 45 -3.12 -2.74 -14.66
C ASP A 45 -3.51 -4.16 -15.11
N GLY A 46 -4.39 -4.26 -16.10
CA GLY A 46 -4.63 -5.50 -16.82
C GLY A 46 -3.42 -5.88 -17.67
N VAL A 47 -3.22 -7.18 -17.84
CA VAL A 47 -2.12 -7.76 -18.60
C VAL A 47 -2.71 -8.59 -19.73
N GLY A 48 -2.25 -8.34 -20.94
CA GLY A 48 -2.49 -9.21 -22.09
C GLY A 48 -1.21 -9.43 -22.88
N ARG A 49 -1.26 -10.34 -23.85
CA ARG A 49 -0.13 -10.64 -24.73
C ARG A 49 -0.50 -10.49 -26.20
N ILE A 50 0.45 -9.97 -26.97
CA ILE A 50 0.39 -9.95 -28.44
C ILE A 50 1.65 -10.66 -28.93
N ASN A 51 1.51 -11.86 -29.50
CA ASN A 51 2.65 -12.69 -29.93
C ASN A 51 3.73 -12.79 -28.83
N ASP A 52 3.33 -13.21 -27.63
CA ASP A 52 4.13 -13.32 -26.40
C ASP A 52 4.61 -12.00 -25.77
N PHE A 53 4.45 -10.87 -26.45
CA PHE A 53 4.85 -9.56 -25.94
C PHE A 53 3.82 -9.00 -24.94
N VAL A 54 4.27 -8.65 -23.74
CA VAL A 54 3.41 -8.23 -22.62
C VAL A 54 2.93 -6.80 -22.81
N VAL A 55 1.62 -6.57 -22.70
CA VAL A 55 1.00 -5.25 -22.77
C VAL A 55 0.20 -4.99 -21.49
N PHE A 56 0.54 -3.89 -20.81
CA PHE A 56 -0.19 -3.41 -19.63
C PHE A 56 -1.24 -2.38 -20.06
N VAL A 57 -2.49 -2.57 -19.63
CA VAL A 57 -3.62 -1.70 -19.93
C VAL A 57 -4.37 -1.37 -18.63
N PRO A 58 -4.47 -0.11 -18.19
CA PRO A 58 -5.25 0.25 -17.01
C PRO A 58 -6.76 0.26 -17.29
N PHE A 59 -7.58 0.23 -16.24
CA PHE A 59 -9.05 0.34 -16.31
C PHE A 59 -9.78 -0.75 -17.12
N VAL A 60 -9.21 -1.95 -17.12
CA VAL A 60 -9.76 -3.15 -17.75
C VAL A 60 -9.94 -4.28 -16.73
N ILE A 61 -10.60 -5.37 -17.14
CA ILE A 61 -10.87 -6.56 -16.32
C ILE A 61 -10.35 -7.79 -17.07
N ALA A 62 -9.90 -8.82 -16.34
CA ALA A 62 -9.57 -10.11 -16.95
C ALA A 62 -10.77 -10.67 -17.75
N GLY A 63 -10.47 -11.28 -18.90
CA GLY A 63 -11.45 -11.81 -19.85
C GLY A 63 -11.86 -10.82 -20.96
N GLU A 64 -11.64 -9.52 -20.77
CA GLU A 64 -12.07 -8.50 -21.74
C GLU A 64 -11.26 -8.51 -23.03
N LEU A 65 -11.92 -8.19 -24.15
CA LEU A 65 -11.25 -7.74 -25.36
C LEU A 65 -11.31 -6.22 -25.40
N VAL A 66 -10.17 -5.55 -25.51
CA VAL A 66 -10.11 -4.10 -25.56
C VAL A 66 -9.32 -3.62 -26.77
N GLU A 67 -9.75 -2.50 -27.34
CA GLU A 67 -8.92 -1.72 -28.25
C GLU A 67 -8.07 -0.78 -27.38
N ALA A 68 -6.75 -0.87 -27.48
CA ALA A 68 -5.80 -0.11 -26.68
C ALA A 68 -4.77 0.58 -27.58
N GLU A 69 -4.37 1.79 -27.20
CA GLU A 69 -3.35 2.59 -27.90
C GLU A 69 -2.04 2.55 -27.13
N LEU A 70 -0.96 2.11 -27.76
CA LEU A 70 0.36 2.03 -27.14
C LEU A 70 0.89 3.43 -26.80
N ILE A 71 1.25 3.65 -25.55
CA ILE A 71 1.81 4.93 -25.07
C ILE A 71 3.29 4.83 -24.74
N GLU A 72 3.79 3.62 -24.48
CA GLU A 72 5.19 3.36 -24.20
C GLU A 72 5.55 1.94 -24.65
N VAL A 73 6.67 1.79 -25.36
CA VAL A 73 7.22 0.48 -25.74
C VAL A 73 8.63 0.37 -25.17
N LYS A 74 8.86 -0.69 -24.38
CA LYS A 74 10.16 -1.06 -23.82
C LYS A 74 10.62 -2.38 -24.41
N LYS A 75 11.83 -2.82 -24.04
CA LYS A 75 12.44 -4.06 -24.52
C LYS A 75 11.55 -5.30 -24.33
N ASN A 76 10.87 -5.42 -23.19
CA ASN A 76 10.15 -6.65 -22.80
C ASN A 76 8.65 -6.45 -22.58
N PHE A 77 8.16 -5.20 -22.64
CA PHE A 77 6.76 -4.89 -22.40
C PHE A 77 6.37 -3.57 -23.05
N ALA A 78 5.07 -3.35 -23.24
CA ALA A 78 4.49 -2.05 -23.55
C ALA A 78 3.44 -1.65 -22.51
N ARG A 79 3.18 -0.34 -22.43
CA ARG A 79 2.02 0.22 -21.76
C ARG A 79 1.10 0.81 -22.82
N ALA A 80 -0.19 0.60 -22.63
CA ALA A 80 -1.23 1.15 -23.47
C ALA A 80 -2.27 1.89 -22.63
N LYS A 81 -2.99 2.81 -23.25
CA LYS A 81 -4.23 3.37 -22.69
C LYS A 81 -5.43 2.68 -23.36
N PRO A 82 -6.50 2.34 -22.61
CA PRO A 82 -7.70 1.81 -23.22
C PRO A 82 -8.37 2.88 -24.10
N VAL A 83 -8.83 2.48 -25.29
CA VAL A 83 -9.64 3.31 -26.19
C VAL A 83 -11.12 2.97 -26.01
N ARG A 84 -11.45 1.67 -26.07
CA ARG A 84 -12.79 1.14 -25.81
C ARG A 84 -12.74 -0.35 -25.49
N VAL A 85 -13.74 -0.80 -24.75
CA VAL A 85 -13.98 -2.23 -24.50
C VAL A 85 -14.81 -2.78 -25.66
N LEU A 86 -14.31 -3.83 -26.31
CA LEU A 86 -14.97 -4.51 -27.43
C LEU A 86 -15.85 -5.66 -26.93
N GLU A 87 -15.35 -6.41 -25.95
CA GLU A 87 -16.07 -7.46 -25.24
C GLU A 87 -15.89 -7.24 -23.74
N ALA A 88 -16.96 -6.90 -23.03
CA ALA A 88 -16.93 -6.59 -21.61
C ALA A 88 -16.99 -7.87 -20.75
N SER A 89 -16.31 -7.83 -19.60
CA SER A 89 -16.45 -8.86 -18.58
C SER A 89 -17.84 -8.76 -17.94
N PRO A 90 -18.47 -9.88 -17.53
CA PRO A 90 -19.71 -9.84 -16.75
C PRO A 90 -19.57 -9.07 -15.43
N ASP A 91 -18.34 -8.94 -14.91
CA ASP A 91 -18.04 -8.21 -13.68
C ASP A 91 -17.83 -6.71 -13.91
N ARG A 92 -17.99 -6.21 -15.15
CA ARG A 92 -17.88 -4.77 -15.42
C ARG A 92 -19.14 -4.06 -14.92
N VAL A 93 -18.93 -2.97 -14.18
CA VAL A 93 -19.97 -2.03 -13.75
C VAL A 93 -19.68 -0.62 -14.23
N GLU A 94 -20.72 0.21 -14.23
CA GLU A 94 -20.56 1.63 -14.47
C GLU A 94 -19.97 2.32 -13.23
N PRO A 95 -18.84 3.03 -13.35
CA PRO A 95 -18.25 3.77 -12.24
C PRO A 95 -19.19 4.84 -11.67
N VAL A 96 -19.35 4.87 -10.35
CA VAL A 96 -20.15 5.90 -9.65
C VAL A 96 -19.55 7.31 -9.80
N CYS A 97 -18.22 7.40 -9.94
CA CYS A 97 -17.52 8.68 -10.05
C CYS A 97 -17.31 9.08 -11.52
N ARG A 98 -17.89 10.23 -11.93
CA ARG A 98 -17.69 10.81 -13.28
C ARG A 98 -16.24 11.15 -13.65
N TYR A 99 -15.34 11.22 -12.67
CA TYR A 99 -13.91 11.49 -12.88
C TYR A 99 -13.07 10.22 -13.03
N PHE A 100 -13.69 9.05 -12.88
CA PHE A 100 -13.02 7.77 -13.04
C PHE A 100 -12.43 7.63 -14.46
N GLY A 101 -11.27 7.00 -14.58
CA GLY A 101 -10.51 6.94 -15.84
C GLY A 101 -9.76 8.22 -16.21
N LYS A 102 -9.84 9.28 -15.39
CA LYS A 102 -9.00 10.49 -15.50
C LYS A 102 -8.25 10.78 -14.21
N CYS A 103 -8.97 10.87 -13.09
CA CYS A 103 -8.40 11.04 -11.76
C CYS A 103 -7.55 9.82 -11.36
N GLY A 104 -6.34 10.04 -10.84
CA GLY A 104 -5.45 8.96 -10.39
C GLY A 104 -5.80 8.31 -9.05
N GLY A 105 -6.95 8.67 -8.45
CA GLY A 105 -7.33 8.25 -7.10
C GLY A 105 -7.90 6.83 -6.99
N CYS A 106 -8.58 6.33 -8.02
CA CYS A 106 -9.26 5.02 -8.01
C CYS A 106 -8.89 4.22 -9.27
N GLN A 107 -8.82 2.91 -9.14
CA GLN A 107 -8.45 2.00 -10.23
C GLN A 107 -9.54 0.99 -10.57
N TYR A 108 -10.47 0.70 -9.65
CA TYR A 108 -11.38 -0.45 -9.76
C TYR A 108 -12.87 -0.10 -9.74
N GLN A 109 -13.29 1.18 -9.86
CA GLN A 109 -14.72 1.51 -9.83
C GLN A 109 -15.54 0.90 -10.98
N HIS A 110 -14.89 0.45 -12.05
CA HIS A 110 -15.51 -0.26 -13.15
C HIS A 110 -15.65 -1.77 -12.92
N ILE A 111 -15.29 -2.27 -11.74
CA ILE A 111 -15.27 -3.69 -11.37
C ILE A 111 -16.27 -3.94 -10.24
N GLN A 112 -17.11 -4.96 -10.36
CA GLN A 112 -17.97 -5.44 -9.27
C GLN A 112 -17.17 -5.63 -7.98
N TYR A 113 -17.74 -5.27 -6.83
CA TYR A 113 -16.99 -5.15 -5.59
C TYR A 113 -16.38 -6.48 -5.14
N GLU A 114 -17.14 -7.57 -5.27
CA GLU A 114 -16.72 -8.93 -4.95
C GLU A 114 -15.50 -9.34 -5.79
N THR A 115 -15.48 -9.00 -7.07
CA THR A 115 -14.34 -9.25 -7.96
C THR A 115 -13.12 -8.42 -7.56
N GLN A 116 -13.31 -7.20 -7.02
CA GLN A 116 -12.18 -6.42 -6.46
C GLN A 116 -11.52 -7.17 -5.30
N LEU A 117 -12.31 -7.77 -4.41
CA LEU A 117 -11.81 -8.55 -3.27
C LEU A 117 -11.03 -9.79 -3.75
N GLN A 118 -11.55 -10.49 -4.76
CA GLN A 118 -10.87 -11.64 -5.37
C GLN A 118 -9.54 -11.26 -6.00
N ILE A 119 -9.48 -10.15 -6.75
CA ILE A 119 -8.24 -9.63 -7.34
C ILE A 119 -7.21 -9.33 -6.22
N LYS A 120 -7.63 -8.64 -5.16
CA LYS A 120 -6.75 -8.32 -4.02
C LYS A 120 -6.24 -9.57 -3.32
N HIS A 121 -7.12 -10.53 -3.05
CA HIS A 121 -6.77 -11.82 -2.45
C HIS A 121 -5.70 -12.53 -3.28
N LYS A 122 -5.96 -12.71 -4.58
CA LYS A 122 -5.04 -13.34 -5.52
C LYS A 122 -3.68 -12.65 -5.52
N GLN A 123 -3.65 -11.32 -5.56
CA GLN A 123 -2.40 -10.54 -5.54
C GLN A 123 -1.59 -10.76 -4.26
N VAL A 124 -2.23 -10.78 -3.10
CA VAL A 124 -1.55 -11.07 -1.82
C VAL A 124 -0.96 -12.48 -1.82
N VAL A 125 -1.76 -13.48 -2.23
CA VAL A 125 -1.33 -14.88 -2.33
C VAL A 125 -0.11 -15.03 -3.26
N GLU A 126 -0.18 -14.45 -4.47
CA GLU A 126 0.91 -14.55 -5.44
C GLU A 126 2.19 -13.86 -4.97
N LEU A 127 2.09 -12.70 -4.31
CA LEU A 127 3.25 -12.00 -3.78
C LEU A 127 3.92 -12.78 -2.65
N LEU A 128 3.14 -13.36 -1.74
CA LEU A 128 3.67 -14.20 -0.67
C LEU A 128 4.32 -15.48 -1.21
N LYS A 129 3.73 -16.09 -2.25
CA LYS A 129 4.34 -17.24 -2.94
C LYS A 129 5.66 -16.86 -3.62
N ARG A 130 5.63 -15.86 -4.50
CA ARG A 130 6.76 -15.51 -5.39
C ARG A 130 7.90 -14.80 -4.66
N LEU A 131 7.58 -13.82 -3.80
CA LEU A 131 8.59 -13.03 -3.08
C LEU A 131 8.90 -13.60 -1.71
N GLY A 132 7.88 -14.09 -1.01
CA GLY A 132 7.98 -14.63 0.35
C GLY A 132 8.48 -16.07 0.41
N GLY A 133 8.16 -16.90 -0.60
CA GLY A 133 8.46 -18.33 -0.62
C GLY A 133 7.48 -19.19 0.19
N PHE A 134 6.28 -18.68 0.48
CA PHE A 134 5.26 -19.38 1.27
C PHE A 134 4.30 -20.15 0.35
N ALA A 135 4.23 -21.49 0.45
CA ALA A 135 3.55 -22.34 -0.53
C ALA A 135 2.03 -22.56 -0.29
N ASP A 136 1.58 -22.65 0.97
CA ASP A 136 0.22 -23.12 1.33
C ASP A 136 -0.58 -22.14 2.20
N LEU A 137 -1.85 -21.92 1.82
CA LEU A 137 -3.04 -21.37 2.53
C LEU A 137 -2.88 -20.43 3.75
N VAL A 138 -1.82 -19.64 3.84
CA VAL A 138 -1.65 -18.61 4.89
C VAL A 138 -2.69 -17.48 4.78
N VAL A 139 -3.24 -17.22 3.59
CA VAL A 139 -3.99 -15.99 3.31
C VAL A 139 -5.50 -16.23 3.37
N GLU A 140 -6.16 -15.61 4.35
CA GLU A 140 -7.62 -15.59 4.47
C GLU A 140 -8.27 -14.76 3.36
N PRO A 141 -9.56 -14.98 3.05
CA PRO A 141 -10.33 -14.07 2.20
C PRO A 141 -10.23 -12.61 2.66
N VAL A 142 -10.27 -11.66 1.72
CA VAL A 142 -10.20 -10.23 2.05
C VAL A 142 -11.45 -9.83 2.82
N VAL A 143 -11.25 -9.27 4.01
CA VAL A 143 -12.33 -8.70 4.81
C VAL A 143 -12.91 -7.49 4.04
N PRO A 144 -14.20 -7.54 3.66
CA PRO A 144 -14.82 -6.47 2.88
C PRO A 144 -14.99 -5.20 3.72
N CYS A 145 -14.90 -4.05 3.08
CA CYS A 145 -15.32 -2.81 3.69
C CYS A 145 -16.86 -2.75 3.70
N PRO A 146 -17.50 -2.49 4.84
CA PRO A 146 -18.96 -2.38 4.91
C PRO A 146 -19.50 -1.17 4.13
N ARG A 147 -18.65 -0.17 3.83
CA ARG A 147 -18.97 1.01 3.04
C ARG A 147 -17.88 1.27 1.99
N PRO A 148 -18.00 0.69 0.78
CA PRO A 148 -16.97 0.83 -0.27
C PRO A 148 -16.88 2.24 -0.88
N TYR A 149 -17.78 3.15 -0.50
CA TYR A 149 -17.79 4.57 -0.85
C TYR A 149 -17.97 5.41 0.42
N GLY A 150 -17.62 6.70 0.34
CA GLY A 150 -17.79 7.61 1.47
C GLY A 150 -16.95 7.29 2.71
N TYR A 151 -15.91 6.48 2.59
CA TYR A 151 -15.13 5.97 3.74
C TYR A 151 -13.88 6.80 4.03
N ARG A 152 -13.37 7.54 3.04
CA ARG A 152 -12.04 8.13 3.09
C ARG A 152 -12.06 9.44 3.87
N ASN A 153 -11.48 9.39 5.06
CA ASN A 153 -11.46 10.49 6.03
C ASN A 153 -10.31 11.51 5.81
N ARG A 154 -9.43 11.27 4.83
CA ARG A 154 -8.32 12.18 4.51
C ARG A 154 -8.02 12.23 3.02
N LEU A 155 -7.95 13.45 2.49
CA LEU A 155 -7.54 13.74 1.11
C LEU A 155 -6.42 14.78 1.10
N MET A 156 -5.57 14.72 0.09
CA MET A 156 -4.55 15.72 -0.18
C MET A 156 -4.82 16.32 -1.55
N VAL A 157 -5.47 17.47 -1.55
CA VAL A 157 -5.94 18.17 -2.75
C VAL A 157 -4.81 19.05 -3.28
N ARG A 158 -4.66 19.12 -4.61
CA ARG A 158 -3.67 19.95 -5.28
C ARG A 158 -4.36 21.03 -6.10
N SER A 159 -3.76 22.21 -6.14
CA SER A 159 -4.10 23.26 -7.09
C SER A 159 -3.09 23.30 -8.24
N GLN A 160 -3.56 23.54 -9.47
CA GLN A 160 -2.69 23.74 -10.63
C GLN A 160 -3.35 24.67 -11.65
N TRP A 161 -2.59 25.65 -12.14
CA TRP A 161 -3.10 26.55 -13.19
C TRP A 161 -3.15 25.85 -14.55
N ASN A 162 -4.34 25.78 -15.15
CA ASN A 162 -4.55 25.29 -16.50
C ASN A 162 -4.47 26.47 -17.48
N LYS A 163 -3.33 26.59 -18.18
CA LYS A 163 -3.10 27.68 -19.14
C LYS A 163 -4.09 27.68 -20.31
N PRO A 164 -4.32 26.55 -21.02
CA PRO A 164 -5.32 26.49 -22.10
C PRO A 164 -6.72 26.96 -21.68
N GLU A 165 -7.23 26.46 -20.56
CA GLU A 165 -8.60 26.77 -20.10
C GLU A 165 -8.68 28.06 -19.27
N LYS A 166 -7.54 28.71 -19.01
CA LYS A 166 -7.42 29.93 -18.18
C LYS A 166 -8.14 29.82 -16.83
N LYS A 167 -8.07 28.65 -16.20
CA LYS A 167 -8.67 28.41 -14.87
C LYS A 167 -7.71 27.68 -13.93
N LEU A 168 -8.01 27.73 -12.63
CA LEU A 168 -7.33 26.93 -11.63
C LEU A 168 -8.03 25.57 -11.48
N ASN A 169 -7.32 24.49 -11.76
CA ASN A 169 -7.79 23.14 -11.44
C ASN A 169 -7.53 22.85 -9.97
N ILE A 170 -8.51 22.28 -9.28
CA ILE A 170 -8.41 21.85 -7.89
C ILE A 170 -8.89 20.40 -7.81
N GLY A 171 -7.99 19.50 -7.40
CA GLY A 171 -8.32 18.09 -7.33
C GLY A 171 -7.10 17.20 -7.15
N PHE A 172 -7.04 16.13 -7.93
CA PHE A 172 -6.01 15.11 -7.83
C PHE A 172 -5.19 15.01 -9.10
N VAL A 173 -3.96 14.51 -8.97
CA VAL A 173 -3.12 14.22 -10.13
C VAL A 173 -3.81 13.15 -10.98
N ARG A 174 -3.82 13.34 -12.30
CA ARG A 174 -4.34 12.39 -13.26
C ARG A 174 -3.52 11.10 -13.25
N TRP A 175 -4.12 10.01 -13.71
CA TRP A 175 -3.41 8.73 -13.80
C TRP A 175 -2.36 8.71 -14.92
N ASP A 176 -2.60 9.45 -16.00
CA ASP A 176 -1.84 9.40 -17.25
C ASP A 176 -0.70 10.42 -17.32
N CYS A 177 -0.76 11.48 -16.52
CA CYS A 177 0.20 12.58 -16.58
C CYS A 177 0.29 13.34 -15.25
N GLY A 178 1.28 14.22 -15.13
CA GLY A 178 1.49 15.05 -13.94
C GLY A 178 0.50 16.23 -13.77
N LEU A 179 -0.57 16.28 -14.57
CA LEU A 179 -1.58 17.34 -14.50
C LEU A 179 -2.64 17.02 -13.44
N VAL A 180 -3.32 18.06 -12.94
CA VAL A 180 -4.41 17.94 -11.96
C VAL A 180 -5.75 17.87 -12.69
N GLU A 181 -6.50 16.80 -12.42
CA GLU A 181 -7.92 16.70 -12.79
C GLU A 181 -8.72 17.61 -11.85
N ASP A 182 -9.53 18.49 -12.44
CA ASP A 182 -10.39 19.41 -11.69
C ASP A 182 -11.63 18.66 -11.20
N ILE A 183 -11.79 18.54 -9.87
CA ILE A 183 -12.87 17.76 -9.27
C ILE A 183 -13.71 18.59 -8.30
N GLU A 184 -15.01 18.35 -8.28
CA GLU A 184 -15.97 19.01 -7.40
C GLU A 184 -16.37 18.14 -6.21
N GLU A 185 -16.25 16.82 -6.38
CA GLU A 185 -16.60 15.82 -5.39
C GLU A 185 -15.75 14.54 -5.56
N CYS A 186 -15.57 13.80 -4.47
CA CYS A 186 -14.91 12.52 -4.44
C CYS A 186 -15.85 11.48 -3.81
N LYS A 187 -16.31 10.50 -4.60
CA LYS A 187 -17.30 9.50 -4.15
C LYS A 187 -16.78 8.55 -3.08
N ILE A 188 -15.47 8.33 -2.99
CA ILE A 188 -14.89 7.51 -1.92
C ILE A 188 -14.61 8.30 -0.64
N ALA A 189 -14.71 9.64 -0.67
CA ALA A 189 -14.44 10.49 0.48
C ALA A 189 -15.68 10.73 1.32
N GLU A 190 -15.48 10.87 2.64
CA GLU A 190 -16.56 11.19 3.56
C GLU A 190 -17.30 12.48 3.14
N PRO A 191 -18.62 12.59 3.42
CA PRO A 191 -19.39 13.79 3.13
C PRO A 191 -18.75 15.07 3.68
N ALA A 192 -18.22 15.03 4.92
CA ALA A 192 -17.55 16.17 5.53
C ALA A 192 -16.27 16.59 4.77
N ILE A 193 -15.55 15.65 4.14
CA ILE A 193 -14.41 15.99 3.27
C ILE A 193 -14.88 16.70 2.01
N ASN A 194 -16.01 16.27 1.42
CA ASN A 194 -16.58 16.94 0.25
C ASN A 194 -17.04 18.37 0.59
N GLU A 195 -17.56 18.62 1.79
CA GLU A 195 -17.84 19.99 2.25
C GLU A 195 -16.56 20.83 2.41
N GLN A 196 -15.49 20.26 2.98
CA GLN A 196 -14.19 20.95 3.04
C GLN A 196 -13.63 21.23 1.63
N LEU A 197 -13.79 20.30 0.68
CA LEU A 197 -13.37 20.49 -0.71
C LEU A 197 -14.11 21.66 -1.36
N LYS A 198 -15.43 21.79 -1.16
CA LYS A 198 -16.20 22.95 -1.63
C LYS A 198 -15.62 24.26 -1.07
N HIS A 199 -15.27 24.27 0.21
CA HIS A 199 -14.64 25.44 0.83
C HIS A 199 -13.28 25.79 0.20
N VAL A 200 -12.42 24.79 -0.05
CA VAL A 200 -11.13 24.97 -0.74
C VAL A 200 -11.33 25.46 -2.18
N ARG A 201 -12.37 25.01 -2.87
CA ARG A 201 -12.68 25.49 -4.23
C ARG A 201 -13.14 26.94 -4.23
N ALA A 202 -13.93 27.35 -3.24
CA ALA A 202 -14.37 28.73 -3.07
C ALA A 202 -13.22 29.66 -2.62
N ASN A 203 -12.27 29.12 -1.85
CA ASN A 203 -11.14 29.85 -1.27
C ASN A 203 -9.81 29.16 -1.64
N PRO A 204 -9.43 29.16 -2.93
CA PRO A 204 -8.27 28.42 -3.37
C PRO A 204 -6.99 28.97 -2.75
N PRO A 205 -5.97 28.10 -2.55
CA PRO A 205 -4.69 28.55 -2.04
C PRO A 205 -4.08 29.62 -2.97
N PRO A 206 -3.40 30.64 -2.42
CA PRO A 206 -3.01 31.85 -3.15
C PRO A 206 -1.96 31.61 -4.26
N ARG A 207 -1.34 30.43 -4.28
CA ARG A 207 -0.40 30.00 -5.31
C ARG A 207 -0.75 28.60 -5.81
N GLY A 208 -0.62 28.39 -7.11
CA GLY A 208 -0.71 27.08 -7.73
C GLY A 208 0.42 26.16 -7.24
N GLY A 209 0.15 24.84 -7.19
CA GLY A 209 1.10 23.82 -6.76
C GLY A 209 1.08 23.54 -5.25
N LEU A 210 0.28 24.29 -4.48
CA LEU A 210 0.09 24.06 -3.05
C LEU A 210 -0.80 22.85 -2.81
N LYS A 211 -0.46 22.10 -1.76
CA LYS A 211 -1.24 20.95 -1.28
C LYS A 211 -2.08 21.39 -0.10
N VAL A 212 -3.36 21.06 -0.11
CA VAL A 212 -4.29 21.27 1.01
C VAL A 212 -4.69 19.90 1.55
N VAL A 213 -4.46 19.68 2.84
CA VAL A 213 -4.88 18.45 3.52
C VAL A 213 -6.30 18.66 4.03
N LEU A 214 -7.22 17.83 3.55
CA LEU A 214 -8.58 17.72 4.07
C LEU A 214 -8.62 16.52 5.00
N ARG A 215 -9.23 16.67 6.17
CA ARG A 215 -9.29 15.60 7.17
C ARG A 215 -10.55 15.70 8.02
N VAL A 216 -11.18 14.55 8.27
CA VAL A 216 -12.13 14.36 9.36
C VAL A 216 -11.34 13.79 10.53
N ALA A 217 -11.44 14.44 11.68
CA ALA A 217 -10.79 13.95 12.89
C ALA A 217 -11.47 12.64 13.34
N PRO A 218 -10.71 11.62 13.78
CA PRO A 218 -11.33 10.44 14.36
C PRO A 218 -11.94 10.79 15.72
N ASP A 219 -13.14 10.29 15.99
CA ASP A 219 -13.82 10.54 17.25
C ASP A 219 -12.99 10.03 18.43
N GLY A 220 -12.77 10.91 19.42
CA GLY A 220 -11.99 10.59 20.62
C GLY A 220 -10.47 10.49 20.39
N TRP A 221 -9.94 10.83 19.21
CA TRP A 221 -8.50 10.80 18.94
C TRP A 221 -7.92 12.18 18.68
N ASP A 222 -6.92 12.56 19.46
CA ASP A 222 -6.00 13.66 19.14
C ASP A 222 -5.05 13.18 18.05
N VAL A 223 -5.15 13.78 16.86
CA VAL A 223 -4.28 13.48 15.72
C VAL A 223 -3.74 14.78 15.14
N PRO A 224 -2.42 15.03 15.22
CA PRO A 224 -1.84 16.22 14.61
C PRO A 224 -2.12 16.26 13.10
N PRO A 225 -2.26 17.47 12.48
CA PRO A 225 -2.72 17.61 11.09
C PRO A 225 -1.92 16.80 10.05
N ASP A 226 -0.59 16.72 10.25
CA ASP A 226 0.32 16.04 9.33
C ASP A 226 0.61 14.58 9.73
N SER A 227 0.31 14.18 10.96
CA SER A 227 0.56 12.83 11.45
C SER A 227 -0.40 11.83 10.80
N PHE A 228 0.06 10.59 10.63
CA PHE A 228 -0.72 9.52 10.03
C PHE A 228 -1.86 9.07 10.96
N PHE A 229 -2.97 8.69 10.33
CA PHE A 229 -4.05 7.93 10.95
C PHE A 229 -4.73 7.10 9.84
N GLN A 230 -5.32 5.98 10.20
CA GLN A 230 -5.94 5.06 9.25
C GLN A 230 -7.10 5.74 8.49
N ASN A 231 -7.15 5.53 7.17
CA ASN A 231 -8.00 6.33 6.27
C ASN A 231 -9.47 5.88 6.19
N ASN A 232 -9.85 4.80 6.85
CA ASN A 232 -11.17 4.19 6.77
C ASN A 232 -11.66 3.85 8.18
N PHE A 233 -12.52 4.71 8.76
CA PHE A 233 -13.03 4.52 10.11
C PHE A 233 -13.93 3.27 10.25
N HIS A 234 -14.60 2.87 9.16
CA HIS A 234 -15.55 1.75 9.18
C HIS A 234 -14.88 0.39 9.38
N LEU A 235 -13.58 0.28 9.12
CA LEU A 235 -12.82 -0.97 9.28
C LEU A 235 -11.89 -0.95 10.50
N LEU A 236 -11.79 0.15 11.25
CA LEU A 236 -10.91 0.19 12.43
C LEU A 236 -11.27 -0.81 13.51
N PRO A 237 -12.56 -0.99 13.89
CA PRO A 237 -12.90 -2.00 14.89
C PRO A 237 -12.48 -3.40 14.43
N VAL A 238 -12.74 -3.73 13.16
CA VAL A 238 -12.38 -5.03 12.59
C VAL A 238 -10.86 -5.23 12.53
N LEU A 239 -10.10 -4.20 12.15
CA LEU A 239 -8.64 -4.23 12.16
C LEU A 239 -8.10 -4.49 13.57
N VAL A 240 -8.62 -3.78 14.58
CA VAL A 240 -8.25 -3.96 15.99
C VAL A 240 -8.60 -5.38 16.46
N ASP A 241 -9.80 -5.88 16.13
CA ASP A 241 -10.23 -7.21 16.54
C ASP A 241 -9.37 -8.31 15.90
N VAL A 242 -9.00 -8.19 14.63
CA VAL A 242 -8.06 -9.10 13.95
C VAL A 242 -6.71 -9.13 14.66
N VAL A 243 -6.16 -7.97 15.02
CA VAL A 243 -4.88 -7.88 15.75
C VAL A 243 -5.03 -8.42 17.18
N ARG A 244 -6.13 -8.11 17.87
CA ARG A 244 -6.41 -8.59 19.24
C ARG A 244 -6.50 -10.11 19.28
N GLN A 245 -7.25 -10.74 18.37
CA GLN A 245 -7.38 -12.19 18.30
C GLN A 245 -6.03 -12.88 18.10
N LYS A 246 -5.18 -12.34 17.21
CA LYS A 246 -3.82 -12.85 16.99
C LYS A 246 -2.96 -12.71 18.25
N LEU A 247 -3.02 -11.55 18.90
CA LEU A 247 -2.30 -11.26 20.15
C LEU A 247 -2.71 -12.19 21.31
N GLU A 248 -4.00 -12.44 21.47
CA GLU A 248 -4.56 -13.34 22.49
C GLU A 248 -4.16 -14.81 22.22
N SER A 249 -4.13 -15.24 20.96
CA SER A 249 -3.72 -16.60 20.58
C SER A 249 -2.27 -16.91 20.98
N ALA A 250 -1.40 -15.90 20.99
CA ALA A 250 -0.01 -16.01 21.41
C ALA A 250 0.19 -15.88 22.94
N ARG A 251 -0.89 -15.71 23.72
CA ARG A 251 -0.86 -15.51 25.19
C ARG A 251 0.06 -14.36 25.61
N THR A 252 0.01 -13.29 24.82
CA THR A 252 0.82 -12.08 25.01
C THR A 252 0.59 -11.46 26.38
N ARG A 253 1.67 -11.09 27.07
CA ARG A 253 1.62 -10.27 28.30
C ARG A 253 2.22 -8.88 28.08
N PHE A 254 3.19 -8.77 27.18
CA PHE A 254 3.89 -7.52 26.88
C PHE A 254 3.78 -7.16 25.41
N LEU A 255 3.51 -5.88 25.13
CA LEU A 255 3.40 -5.37 23.77
C LEU A 255 4.48 -4.31 23.48
N VAL A 256 5.19 -4.46 22.37
CA VAL A 256 5.99 -3.38 21.79
C VAL A 256 5.34 -2.96 20.47
N ASP A 257 4.83 -1.74 20.40
CA ASP A 257 4.18 -1.16 19.21
C ASP A 257 5.20 -0.25 18.50
N VAL A 258 5.71 -0.69 17.36
CA VAL A 258 6.74 0.02 16.59
C VAL A 258 6.08 0.77 15.44
N TYR A 259 6.49 2.02 15.23
CA TYR A 259 5.79 2.96 14.34
C TYR A 259 4.39 3.29 14.88
N SER A 260 4.30 3.39 16.21
CA SER A 260 3.03 3.50 16.94
C SER A 260 2.21 4.75 16.59
N GLY A 261 2.80 5.76 15.93
CA GLY A 261 2.11 6.98 15.54
C GLY A 261 1.45 7.67 16.73
N VAL A 262 0.14 7.86 16.66
CA VAL A 262 -0.67 8.44 17.76
C VAL A 262 -1.09 7.41 18.82
N GLY A 263 -0.49 6.22 18.80
CA GLY A 263 -0.69 5.14 19.76
C GLY A 263 -1.88 4.23 19.46
N PHE A 264 -2.32 4.13 18.20
CA PHE A 264 -3.58 3.46 17.84
C PHE A 264 -3.68 2.02 18.38
N PHE A 265 -2.76 1.14 17.99
CA PHE A 265 -2.80 -0.26 18.42
C PHE A 265 -2.50 -0.42 19.91
N ALA A 266 -1.44 0.21 20.41
CA ALA A 266 -1.07 0.14 21.83
C ALA A 266 -2.22 0.53 22.78
N ILE A 267 -2.98 1.58 22.46
CA ILE A 267 -4.12 2.05 23.26
C ILE A 267 -5.31 1.09 23.15
N GLU A 268 -5.69 0.68 21.94
CA GLU A 268 -6.84 -0.21 21.71
C GLU A 268 -6.63 -1.63 22.25
N LEU A 269 -5.37 -2.03 22.42
CA LEU A 269 -4.95 -3.34 22.95
C LEU A 269 -4.48 -3.27 24.41
N ALA A 270 -4.48 -2.09 25.03
CA ALA A 270 -3.96 -1.90 26.39
C ALA A 270 -4.63 -2.83 27.42
N GLY A 271 -5.92 -3.13 27.27
CA GLY A 271 -6.65 -4.04 28.16
C GLY A 271 -6.31 -5.52 27.98
N ALA A 272 -5.64 -5.91 26.89
CA ALA A 272 -5.27 -7.28 26.58
C ALA A 272 -3.84 -7.64 27.02
N VAL A 273 -3.08 -6.67 27.56
CA VAL A 273 -1.68 -6.84 27.95
C VAL A 273 -1.41 -6.24 29.33
N GLU A 274 -0.39 -6.76 30.01
CA GLU A 274 0.04 -6.24 31.31
C GLU A 274 0.81 -4.94 31.17
N ARG A 275 1.66 -4.84 30.15
CA ARG A 275 2.42 -3.62 29.86
C ARG A 275 2.66 -3.43 28.37
N PHE A 276 2.68 -2.18 27.92
CA PHE A 276 3.10 -1.86 26.55
C PHE A 276 4.13 -0.72 26.46
N VAL A 277 4.88 -0.70 25.37
CA VAL A 277 5.72 0.45 24.96
C VAL A 277 5.46 0.75 23.48
N GLY A 278 5.11 2.00 23.17
CA GLY A 278 5.01 2.49 21.80
C GLY A 278 6.23 3.32 21.39
N ILE A 279 6.85 2.98 20.26
CA ILE A 279 8.02 3.67 19.69
C ILE A 279 7.57 4.43 18.44
N GLU A 280 7.84 5.73 18.39
CA GLU A 280 7.50 6.60 17.25
C GLU A 280 8.54 7.71 17.08
N ILE A 281 8.88 8.05 15.84
CA ILE A 281 9.89 9.08 15.54
C ILE A 281 9.30 10.50 15.53
N ASP A 282 8.02 10.65 15.17
CA ASP A 282 7.31 11.92 15.18
C ASP A 282 6.95 12.35 16.62
N GLN A 283 7.67 13.33 17.14
CA GLN A 283 7.43 13.91 18.46
C GLN A 283 6.01 14.43 18.65
N ARG A 284 5.36 14.96 17.59
CA ARG A 284 3.97 15.43 17.68
C ARG A 284 3.01 14.27 17.84
N ALA A 285 3.24 13.17 17.12
CA ALA A 285 2.46 11.94 17.25
C ALA A 285 2.62 11.31 18.65
N VAL A 286 3.85 11.26 19.19
CA VAL A 286 4.10 10.79 20.57
C VAL A 286 3.38 11.64 21.61
N LYS A 287 3.40 12.97 21.46
CA LYS A 287 2.66 13.88 22.36
C LYS A 287 1.15 13.60 22.31
N ALA A 288 0.61 13.39 21.11
CA ALA A 288 -0.79 13.02 20.92
C ALA A 288 -1.09 11.64 21.51
N ALA A 289 -0.22 10.65 21.33
CA ALA A 289 -0.36 9.30 21.90
C ALA A 289 -0.48 9.33 23.43
N ARG A 290 0.39 10.10 24.10
CA ARG A 290 0.33 10.29 25.56
C ARG A 290 -0.99 10.94 25.99
N LYS A 291 -1.48 11.92 25.24
CA LYS A 291 -2.78 12.58 25.50
C LYS A 291 -3.94 11.61 25.28
N ASN A 292 -3.92 10.83 24.20
CA ASN A 292 -4.94 9.84 23.86
C ASN A 292 -5.06 8.74 24.94
N ALA A 293 -3.92 8.25 25.44
CA ALA A 293 -3.88 7.28 26.53
C ALA A 293 -4.41 7.89 27.84
N ALA A 294 -3.98 9.11 28.19
CA ALA A 294 -4.44 9.80 29.39
C ALA A 294 -5.96 10.05 29.37
N GLN A 295 -6.51 10.47 28.22
CA GLN A 295 -7.96 10.66 28.04
C GLN A 295 -8.79 9.38 28.21
N ARG A 296 -8.15 8.22 28.04
CA ARG A 296 -8.77 6.89 28.19
C ARG A 296 -8.41 6.21 29.52
N ASN A 297 -7.73 6.91 30.43
CA ASN A 297 -7.23 6.36 31.70
C ASN A 297 -6.34 5.12 31.54
N ILE A 298 -5.58 5.06 30.44
CA ILE A 298 -4.63 3.97 30.19
C ILE A 298 -3.28 4.33 30.80
N ALA A 299 -2.86 3.53 31.79
CA ALA A 299 -1.65 3.77 32.58
C ALA A 299 -0.64 2.62 32.53
N ASN A 300 -0.97 1.49 31.89
CA ASN A 300 -0.12 0.30 31.83
C ASN A 300 0.91 0.36 30.67
N GLY A 301 1.28 1.55 30.19
CA GLY A 301 2.28 1.66 29.14
C GLY A 301 2.79 3.07 28.92
N SER A 302 3.74 3.20 28.01
CA SER A 302 4.38 4.47 27.70
C SER A 302 4.67 4.63 26.21
N PHE A 303 4.82 5.88 25.77
CA PHE A 303 5.20 6.23 24.40
C PHE A 303 6.53 6.97 24.40
N VAL A 304 7.44 6.55 23.54
CA VAL A 304 8.83 7.02 23.49
C VAL A 304 9.14 7.56 22.10
N CYS A 305 9.83 8.71 22.08
CA CYS A 305 10.18 9.40 20.85
C CYS A 305 11.57 8.96 20.37
N GLY A 306 11.66 8.36 19.19
CA GLY A 306 12.92 8.01 18.56
C GLY A 306 12.77 6.97 17.46
N ALA A 307 13.89 6.69 16.79
CA ALA A 307 13.91 5.76 15.68
C ALA A 307 13.85 4.30 16.17
N ALA A 308 13.08 3.47 15.46
CA ALA A 308 12.87 2.07 15.81
C ALA A 308 14.18 1.27 15.87
N GLU A 309 15.05 1.47 14.89
CA GLU A 309 16.37 0.83 14.79
C GLU A 309 17.29 1.13 15.98
N THR A 310 17.09 2.26 16.66
CA THR A 310 17.89 2.68 17.82
C THR A 310 17.30 2.17 19.13
N LEU A 311 15.98 2.23 19.27
CA LEU A 311 15.30 2.02 20.56
C LEU A 311 14.74 0.61 20.74
N LEU A 312 14.43 -0.11 19.67
CA LEU A 312 13.71 -1.38 19.76
C LEU A 312 14.43 -2.41 20.63
N ASN A 313 15.75 -2.55 20.48
CA ASN A 313 16.52 -3.54 21.24
C ASN A 313 16.49 -3.28 22.76
N SER A 314 16.59 -2.02 23.20
CA SER A 314 16.58 -1.70 24.64
C SER A 314 15.22 -1.98 25.28
N TYR A 315 14.13 -1.61 24.61
CA TYR A 315 12.79 -1.85 25.15
C TYR A 315 12.36 -3.32 25.08
N LEU A 316 12.81 -4.08 24.07
CA LEU A 316 12.62 -5.53 24.06
C LEU A 316 13.37 -6.22 25.21
N ALA A 317 14.52 -5.71 25.62
CA ALA A 317 15.29 -6.26 26.74
C ALA A 317 14.61 -6.08 28.11
N GLU A 318 13.62 -5.17 28.21
CA GLU A 318 12.82 -4.99 29.44
C GLU A 318 11.75 -6.07 29.62
N PHE A 319 11.46 -6.85 28.59
CA PHE A 319 10.37 -7.83 28.57
C PHE A 319 10.87 -9.26 28.38
N THR A 320 10.13 -10.22 28.93
CA THR A 320 10.37 -11.64 28.68
C THR A 320 9.96 -11.98 27.24
N PRO A 321 10.89 -12.41 26.37
CA PRO A 321 10.59 -12.63 24.96
C PRO A 321 9.43 -13.60 24.72
N GLU A 322 9.35 -14.67 25.51
CA GLU A 322 8.33 -15.72 25.42
C GLU A 322 6.91 -15.24 25.71
N ALA A 323 6.76 -14.04 26.27
CA ALA A 323 5.47 -13.41 26.54
C ALA A 323 5.30 -12.05 25.83
N THR A 324 6.20 -11.73 24.89
CA THR A 324 6.23 -10.44 24.19
C THR A 324 5.76 -10.58 22.75
N THR A 325 4.87 -9.68 22.35
CA THR A 325 4.45 -9.48 20.97
C THR A 325 4.94 -8.13 20.48
N VAL A 326 5.44 -8.10 19.25
CA VAL A 326 5.81 -6.84 18.58
C VAL A 326 4.85 -6.57 17.45
N ILE A 327 4.14 -5.44 17.49
CA ILE A 327 3.39 -4.93 16.35
C ILE A 327 4.31 -4.03 15.54
N ILE A 328 4.34 -4.22 14.22
CA ILE A 328 5.03 -3.35 13.28
C ILE A 328 4.06 -2.88 12.21
N ASP A 329 3.85 -1.56 12.12
CA ASP A 329 3.07 -0.88 11.05
C ASP A 329 3.99 0.09 10.27
N PRO A 330 4.95 -0.44 9.49
CA PRO A 330 5.96 0.38 8.85
C PRO A 330 5.39 1.22 7.68
N PRO A 331 6.14 2.25 7.22
CA PRO A 331 5.78 2.96 5.99
C PRO A 331 5.79 2.01 4.78
N ARG A 332 5.26 2.47 3.63
CA ARG A 332 5.14 1.67 2.38
C ARG A 332 6.44 1.03 1.86
N LYS A 333 7.61 1.43 2.36
CA LYS A 333 8.92 0.85 2.02
C LYS A 333 9.24 -0.42 2.83
N GLY A 334 8.43 -0.75 3.84
CA GLY A 334 8.65 -1.82 4.81
C GLY A 334 9.63 -1.41 5.92
N CYS A 335 10.08 -2.41 6.68
CA CYS A 335 11.05 -2.24 7.75
C CYS A 335 12.47 -2.04 7.21
N LEU A 336 13.31 -1.38 8.00
CA LEU A 336 14.75 -1.37 7.77
C LEU A 336 15.35 -2.75 8.10
N PRO A 337 16.44 -3.19 7.43
CA PRO A 337 17.08 -4.46 7.72
C PRO A 337 17.49 -4.63 9.19
N ASP A 338 17.93 -3.55 9.86
CA ASP A 338 18.31 -3.58 11.27
C ASP A 338 17.13 -3.84 12.22
N THR A 339 15.92 -3.37 11.88
CA THR A 339 14.71 -3.71 12.61
C THR A 339 14.44 -5.22 12.55
N ILE A 340 14.52 -5.82 11.35
CA ILE A 340 14.34 -7.26 11.15
C ILE A 340 15.40 -8.06 11.90
N LYS A 341 16.67 -7.63 11.84
CA LYS A 341 17.77 -8.24 12.58
C LYS A 341 17.53 -8.21 14.09
N THR A 342 17.09 -7.07 14.62
CA THR A 342 16.78 -6.90 16.05
C THR A 342 15.66 -7.84 16.49
N LEU A 343 14.58 -7.95 15.73
CA LEU A 343 13.48 -8.88 16.01
C LEU A 343 13.96 -10.34 16.06
N ARG A 344 14.78 -10.75 15.08
CA ARG A 344 15.37 -12.10 15.05
C ARG A 344 16.31 -12.39 16.22
N GLN A 345 17.03 -11.37 16.71
CA GLN A 345 17.92 -11.50 17.87
C GLN A 345 17.15 -11.56 19.19
N ALA A 346 16.15 -10.69 19.35
CA ALA A 346 15.33 -10.61 20.55
C ALA A 346 14.43 -11.85 20.73
N ARG A 347 13.98 -12.43 19.61
CA ARG A 347 13.08 -13.60 19.55
C ARG A 347 11.80 -13.41 20.38
N PRO A 348 11.02 -12.34 20.15
CA PRO A 348 9.69 -12.24 20.76
C PRO A 348 8.84 -13.45 20.37
N ALA A 349 7.87 -13.81 21.20
CA ALA A 349 6.96 -14.92 20.96
C ALA A 349 6.17 -14.71 19.65
N GLN A 350 5.83 -13.46 19.35
CA GLN A 350 5.06 -13.10 18.17
C GLN A 350 5.51 -11.76 17.59
N VAL A 351 5.39 -11.64 16.27
CA VAL A 351 5.43 -10.38 15.53
C VAL A 351 4.12 -10.29 14.75
N ILE A 352 3.39 -9.19 14.88
CA ILE A 352 2.23 -8.88 14.05
C ILE A 352 2.63 -7.78 13.08
N TYR A 353 2.63 -8.08 11.79
CA TYR A 353 3.00 -7.13 10.73
C TYR A 353 1.74 -6.58 10.07
N VAL A 354 1.52 -5.27 10.18
CA VAL A 354 0.44 -4.54 9.51
C VAL A 354 1.01 -3.80 8.30
N SER A 355 0.39 -3.93 7.12
CA SER A 355 0.89 -3.26 5.91
C SER A 355 -0.13 -3.06 4.80
N CYS A 356 -0.14 -1.84 4.25
CA CYS A 356 -0.82 -1.51 2.99
C CYS A 356 -0.01 -1.87 1.72
N ASN A 357 1.16 -2.51 1.86
CA ASN A 357 2.01 -2.92 0.73
C ASN A 357 2.45 -4.39 0.86
N PRO A 358 1.70 -5.34 0.27
CA PRO A 358 1.98 -6.76 0.40
C PRO A 358 3.32 -7.17 -0.22
N ALA A 359 3.86 -6.43 -1.20
CA ALA A 359 5.13 -6.78 -1.82
C ALA A 359 6.32 -6.54 -0.87
N THR A 360 6.35 -5.39 -0.18
CA THR A 360 7.39 -5.12 0.83
C THR A 360 7.20 -5.98 2.07
N MET A 361 5.94 -6.23 2.47
CA MET A 361 5.63 -7.18 3.54
C MET A 361 6.19 -8.57 3.21
N ALA A 362 5.93 -9.12 2.01
CA ALA A 362 6.42 -10.44 1.60
C ALA A 362 7.97 -10.55 1.67
N ARG A 363 8.69 -9.50 1.26
CA ARG A 363 10.16 -9.41 1.40
C ARG A 363 10.58 -9.50 2.86
N ASP A 364 9.96 -8.71 3.73
CA ASP A 364 10.33 -8.63 5.14
C ASP A 364 9.97 -9.91 5.89
N LEU A 365 8.81 -10.51 5.58
CA LEU A 365 8.39 -11.81 6.10
C LEU A 365 9.36 -12.92 5.73
N LYS A 366 9.85 -12.95 4.48
CA LYS A 366 10.91 -13.89 4.08
C LYS A 366 12.14 -13.74 4.95
N ALA A 367 12.61 -12.51 5.15
CA ALA A 367 13.77 -12.24 6.00
C ALA A 367 13.52 -12.67 7.46
N LEU A 368 12.35 -12.36 8.03
CA LEU A 368 11.94 -12.77 9.38
C LEU A 368 11.86 -14.29 9.54
N CYS A 369 11.34 -15.01 8.55
CA CYS A 369 11.10 -16.46 8.63
C CYS A 369 12.29 -17.32 8.13
N THR A 370 13.38 -16.69 7.67
CA THR A 370 14.61 -17.40 7.24
C THR A 370 15.09 -18.40 8.28
N ASP A 371 15.58 -19.55 7.82
CA ASP A 371 16.06 -20.68 8.65
C ASP A 371 15.00 -21.31 9.57
N GLY A 372 13.72 -20.96 9.36
CA GLY A 372 12.61 -21.46 10.17
C GLY A 372 12.66 -20.98 11.62
N LEU A 373 13.20 -19.79 11.86
CA LEU A 373 13.20 -19.18 13.20
C LEU A 373 11.78 -18.78 13.62
N PHE A 374 11.06 -18.16 12.70
CA PHE A 374 9.66 -17.81 12.84
C PHE A 374 8.82 -18.54 11.79
N ASP A 375 7.57 -18.80 12.14
CA ASP A 375 6.53 -19.31 11.26
C ASP A 375 5.54 -18.20 10.93
N LEU A 376 5.26 -18.02 9.64
CA LEU A 376 4.14 -17.22 9.18
C LEU A 376 2.87 -18.07 9.35
N VAL A 377 2.07 -17.76 10.38
CA VAL A 377 0.89 -18.55 10.76
C VAL A 377 -0.29 -18.23 9.86
N GLN A 378 -0.57 -16.93 9.68
CA GLN A 378 -1.74 -16.48 8.94
C GLN A 378 -1.57 -15.04 8.45
N VAL A 379 -2.19 -14.69 7.32
CA VAL A 379 -2.31 -13.34 6.80
C VAL A 379 -3.79 -13.04 6.57
N THR A 380 -4.28 -12.00 7.21
CA THR A 380 -5.65 -11.51 7.10
C THR A 380 -5.64 -10.21 6.30
N PRO A 381 -6.05 -10.22 5.02
CA PRO A 381 -6.17 -8.99 4.25
C PRO A 381 -7.49 -8.28 4.56
N LEU A 382 -7.47 -6.95 4.61
CA LEU A 382 -8.63 -6.08 4.79
C LEU A 382 -8.70 -5.07 3.65
N ASP A 383 -9.89 -4.85 3.13
CA ASP A 383 -10.11 -3.84 2.11
C ASP A 383 -10.24 -2.43 2.71
N MET A 384 -9.14 -1.91 3.31
CA MET A 384 -9.09 -0.53 3.83
C MET A 384 -9.23 0.53 2.73
N PHE A 385 -9.03 0.15 1.46
CA PHE A 385 -9.06 1.05 0.31
C PHE A 385 -9.91 0.50 -0.86
N PRO A 386 -11.24 0.36 -0.67
CA PRO A 386 -12.17 -0.04 -1.72
C PRO A 386 -12.04 0.84 -2.96
N GLN A 387 -12.37 0.32 -4.15
CA GLN A 387 -12.26 1.02 -5.43
C GLN A 387 -10.83 1.34 -5.89
N THR A 388 -9.83 0.96 -5.09
CA THR A 388 -8.41 1.10 -5.40
C THR A 388 -7.73 -0.26 -5.42
N GLN A 389 -6.54 -0.31 -6.01
CA GLN A 389 -5.67 -1.47 -6.01
C GLN A 389 -5.04 -1.82 -4.65
N HIS A 390 -5.14 -0.94 -3.65
CA HIS A 390 -4.48 -1.14 -2.37
C HIS A 390 -5.25 -2.12 -1.47
N VAL A 391 -4.52 -2.88 -0.67
CA VAL A 391 -5.04 -3.83 0.31
C VAL A 391 -4.20 -3.70 1.57
N GLU A 392 -4.85 -3.67 2.73
CA GLU A 392 -4.20 -3.73 4.03
C GLU A 392 -4.04 -5.19 4.41
N CYS A 393 -2.94 -5.59 5.01
CA CYS A 393 -2.71 -6.97 5.45
C CYS A 393 -2.22 -6.98 6.89
N VAL A 394 -2.75 -7.92 7.68
CA VAL A 394 -2.24 -8.25 9.02
C VAL A 394 -1.66 -9.65 8.98
N ALA A 395 -0.35 -9.76 9.08
CA ALA A 395 0.36 -11.03 9.16
C ALA A 395 0.65 -11.40 10.62
N ASP A 396 0.35 -12.64 11.01
CA ASP A 396 0.71 -13.25 12.28
C ASP A 396 1.97 -14.11 12.09
N ILE A 397 3.04 -13.74 12.79
CA ILE A 397 4.33 -14.43 12.74
C ILE A 397 4.66 -14.88 14.15
N GLN A 398 4.84 -16.18 14.36
CA GLN A 398 5.10 -16.75 15.68
C GLN A 398 6.47 -17.42 15.73
N LEU A 399 7.14 -17.33 16.88
CA LEU A 399 8.41 -18.01 17.09
C LEU A 399 8.20 -19.53 17.06
N ARG A 400 8.99 -20.26 16.25
CA ARG A 400 8.82 -21.71 16.13
C ARG A 400 9.13 -22.42 17.45
N ALA A 401 8.21 -23.27 17.91
CA ALA A 401 8.36 -24.06 19.13
C ALA A 401 9.66 -24.91 19.10
N GLY A 402 10.42 -24.90 20.20
CA GLY A 402 11.66 -25.68 20.36
C GLY A 402 12.99 -24.93 20.08
N ARG A 403 12.94 -23.66 19.64
CA ARG A 403 14.13 -22.79 19.45
C ARG A 403 14.22 -21.60 20.44
N GLY A 404 13.63 -21.77 21.63
CA GLY A 404 13.93 -20.92 22.79
C GLY A 404 15.45 -20.89 23.05
N ARG A 405 15.96 -19.87 23.76
CA ARG A 405 17.40 -19.50 23.84
C ARG A 405 18.41 -20.63 24.16
N GLY A 406 17.98 -21.85 24.52
CA GLY A 406 18.82 -23.01 24.82
C GLY A 406 19.50 -23.75 23.66
N SER A 407 19.32 -23.36 22.39
CA SER A 407 19.95 -24.08 21.25
C SER A 407 21.16 -23.38 20.60
N ALA A 408 21.62 -22.24 21.13
CA ALA A 408 22.72 -21.47 20.53
C ALA A 408 24.12 -21.85 21.07
N GLU A 409 24.22 -22.61 22.16
CA GLU A 409 25.52 -23.00 22.75
C GLU A 409 26.13 -24.28 22.16
N SER A 410 25.38 -25.10 21.42
CA SER A 410 25.90 -26.37 20.89
C SER A 410 26.60 -26.28 19.53
N ALA A 411 26.70 -25.09 18.92
CA ALA A 411 27.30 -24.91 17.59
C ALA A 411 28.71 -24.29 17.60
N ARG A 412 29.34 -24.12 18.77
CA ARG A 412 30.74 -23.63 18.91
C ARG A 412 31.75 -24.68 19.39
N ALA A 413 31.36 -25.94 19.42
CA ALA A 413 32.27 -27.05 19.66
C ALA A 413 32.13 -28.10 18.55
N LYS A 414 32.75 -27.83 17.40
CA LYS A 414 33.29 -28.82 16.47
C LYS A 414 34.28 -28.16 15.53
#